data_AF-A0A938AZM1-F1
#
_entry.id   AF-A0A938AZM1-F1
#
_cell.length_a   1.000
_cell.length_b   1.000
_cell.length_c   1.000
_cell.angle_alpha   90.00
_cell.angle_beta   90.00
_cell.angle_gamma   90.00
#
_symmetry.space_group_name_H-M   'P 1'
#
loop_
_entity.id
_entity.type
_entity.pdbx_description
1 polymer ?
#
loop_
_entity_poly.entity_id
_entity_poly.type
_entity_poly.pdbx_seq_one_letter_code
_entity_poly.pdbx_strand_id
1 'polypeptide(L)'
;MRSLPNLPKIKLKREKPSLVKGNLATGEKLKINLGDYQADETVILVYDSSGQEIELKNEQTEDGQIAFNLPNTFRPGKYHLKIINKTTSEVLVEQDFTWGVLAINPNKSIYLPGETAKLAMAVLDERGMMVCDANLTLKITNPEGQTKELSTNEGTIIVNPECLMHSYTEQPDYEASYQTDKVGAYQLELLAETSNGKFTINDSLEVRDYVEFDIERTGPTRIYPPATYPVEFKIKANQDFEGVIEETVPSSFDILPLEENSQETADITEMTLEELAQVFDQGKILGLSSRSYTDVEEKGDIKIIRWYASLKRGEEISLGYRFDAPDISPQFYLLGPLKFIKTDNQVVFQETRRWQIAVDGACTSKATGNWSAGTTWNTGCSGVGGVPTSADDVTISVSNIVTVDAAAAANSVTIAQQTGNNQQNDLNINSGITLTVTNAVTIPAQNYNKNSTVGVGSGTLSAGSISITGGSRASIVSASSGTITVTGGISFSGTAANAQLTTTSTATINLTGTLGSGGTLSINSGTTLYATGTSAISGAYTLGGLTVSSGTTTLGAAVTAAGAVAVSSGAYLTMGDFAFTASSTTGITGTINTATGSTGTRTFTGLVTIN
;
A
#
# COMPACT_ATOMS: atom_id res chain seq x y z
N MET A 1 -65.40 41.86 35.29
CA MET A 1 -63.98 41.42 35.23
C MET A 1 -63.72 40.87 33.84
N ARG A 2 -62.93 41.56 33.02
CA ARG A 2 -62.58 41.09 31.66
C ARG A 2 -61.56 39.96 31.80
N SER A 3 -61.78 38.84 31.10
CA SER A 3 -60.84 37.73 31.09
C SER A 3 -59.58 38.14 30.33
N LEU A 4 -58.42 37.85 30.90
CA LEU A 4 -57.14 37.96 30.20
C LEU A 4 -57.08 36.88 29.11
N PRO A 5 -56.55 37.18 27.91
CA PRO A 5 -56.34 36.17 26.88
C PRO A 5 -55.16 35.26 27.25
N ASN A 6 -55.30 33.96 26.96
CA ASN A 6 -54.23 32.96 27.08
C ASN A 6 -53.04 33.38 26.21
N LEU A 7 -51.89 33.65 26.85
CA LEU A 7 -50.62 33.76 26.15
C LEU A 7 -50.25 32.37 25.58
N PRO A 8 -49.82 32.27 24.31
CA PRO A 8 -49.35 30.99 23.77
C PRO A 8 -48.09 30.56 24.53
N LYS A 9 -48.06 29.31 25.01
CA LYS A 9 -46.84 28.67 25.53
C LYS A 9 -45.83 28.60 24.38
N ILE A 10 -44.86 29.50 24.37
CA ILE A 10 -43.69 29.40 23.50
C ILE A 10 -42.91 28.17 23.99
N LYS A 11 -42.96 27.07 23.24
CA LYS A 11 -41.99 25.98 23.42
C LYS A 11 -40.64 26.54 22.96
N LEU A 12 -39.78 26.91 23.90
CA LEU A 12 -38.36 27.15 23.60
C LEU A 12 -37.81 25.87 22.96
N LYS A 13 -37.37 25.98 21.70
CA LYS A 13 -36.80 24.87 20.95
C LYS A 13 -35.39 24.67 21.51
N ARG A 14 -35.17 23.54 22.19
CA ARG A 14 -33.85 23.16 22.73
C ARG A 14 -32.82 23.20 21.60
N GLU A 15 -31.64 23.74 21.89
CA GLU A 15 -30.48 23.65 21.01
C GLU A 15 -30.06 22.18 20.92
N LYS A 16 -30.04 21.64 19.70
CA LYS A 16 -29.71 20.24 19.43
C LYS A 16 -28.20 20.03 19.54
N PRO A 17 -27.76 18.79 19.81
CA PRO A 17 -26.35 18.45 19.69
C PRO A 17 -25.82 18.73 18.27
N SER A 18 -24.52 18.86 18.14
CA SER A 18 -23.84 19.03 16.85
C SER A 18 -22.42 18.47 16.89
N LEU A 19 -21.97 17.89 15.78
CA LEU A 19 -20.57 17.56 15.61
C LEU A 19 -19.71 18.82 15.50
N VAL A 20 -18.64 18.92 16.27
CA VAL A 20 -17.75 20.10 16.27
C VAL A 20 -16.96 20.22 14.97
N LYS A 21 -16.52 19.09 14.40
CA LYS A 21 -15.73 19.04 13.17
C LYS A 21 -16.10 17.81 12.33
N GLY A 22 -16.43 18.03 11.05
CA GLY A 22 -16.84 16.97 10.11
C GLY A 22 -15.70 16.18 9.47
N ASN A 23 -14.46 16.64 9.60
CA ASN A 23 -13.27 15.96 9.09
C ASN A 23 -12.22 15.93 10.19
N LEU A 24 -11.86 14.75 10.66
CA LEU A 24 -10.93 14.56 11.76
C LEU A 24 -9.54 14.21 11.22
N ALA A 25 -8.53 14.89 11.76
CA ALA A 25 -7.14 14.53 11.55
C ALA A 25 -6.73 13.40 12.51
N THR A 26 -5.62 12.73 12.19
CA THR A 26 -5.08 11.66 13.02
C THR A 26 -4.70 12.19 14.40
N GLY A 27 -5.14 11.48 15.45
CA GLY A 27 -4.95 11.91 16.84
C GLY A 27 -5.95 12.96 17.35
N GLU A 28 -6.84 13.48 16.52
CA GLU A 28 -7.97 14.29 17.00
C GLU A 28 -9.04 13.41 17.65
N LYS A 29 -9.64 13.92 18.73
CA LYS A 29 -10.82 13.31 19.35
C LYS A 29 -12.07 13.70 18.57
N LEU A 30 -13.01 12.77 18.42
CA LEU A 30 -14.36 13.10 17.96
C LEU A 30 -15.04 13.94 19.04
N LYS A 31 -15.36 15.20 18.75
CA LYS A 31 -15.98 16.12 19.71
C LYS A 31 -17.42 16.44 19.31
N ILE A 32 -18.34 16.29 20.25
CA ILE A 32 -19.76 16.58 20.07
C ILE A 32 -20.15 17.65 21.06
N ASN A 33 -20.70 18.77 20.58
CA ASN A 33 -21.38 19.75 21.42
C ASN A 33 -22.80 19.24 21.70
N LEU A 34 -23.22 19.20 22.96
CA LEU A 34 -24.53 18.69 23.34
C LEU A 34 -25.66 19.73 23.25
N GLY A 35 -25.32 21.02 23.10
CA GLY A 35 -26.32 22.10 23.16
C GLY A 35 -27.04 22.11 24.51
N ASP A 36 -28.37 22.04 24.50
CA ASP A 36 -29.19 22.00 25.72
C ASP A 36 -29.34 20.58 26.32
N TYR A 37 -28.72 19.55 25.73
CA TYR A 37 -28.83 18.15 26.17
C TYR A 37 -27.73 17.76 27.13
N GLN A 38 -27.99 16.76 27.98
CA GLN A 38 -27.00 16.18 28.88
C GLN A 38 -26.49 14.85 28.33
N ALA A 39 -25.25 14.48 28.70
CA ALA A 39 -24.62 13.26 28.19
C ALA A 39 -25.43 11.99 28.50
N ASP A 40 -26.04 11.92 29.68
CA ASP A 40 -26.88 10.81 30.14
C ASP A 40 -28.27 10.75 29.47
N GLU A 41 -28.71 11.87 28.86
CA GLU A 41 -29.93 11.97 28.04
C GLU A 41 -29.70 11.54 26.58
N THR A 42 -28.46 11.32 26.17
CA THR A 42 -28.09 11.03 24.78
C THR A 42 -27.45 9.65 24.60
N VAL A 43 -27.67 9.06 23.43
CA VAL A 43 -26.95 7.88 22.95
C VAL A 43 -26.23 8.28 21.67
N ILE A 44 -24.91 8.07 21.64
CA ILE A 44 -24.05 8.44 20.51
C ILE A 44 -23.60 7.13 19.87
N LEU A 45 -23.95 6.96 18.59
CA LEU A 45 -23.66 5.79 17.80
C LEU A 45 -22.83 6.23 16.60
N VAL A 46 -21.74 5.51 16.34
CA VAL A 46 -20.90 5.73 15.17
C VAL A 46 -20.85 4.44 14.38
N TYR A 47 -21.09 4.54 13.07
CA TYR A 47 -21.04 3.42 12.15
C TYR A 47 -19.96 3.67 11.10
N ASP A 48 -19.27 2.60 10.70
CA ASP A 48 -18.40 2.64 9.53
C ASP A 48 -19.20 2.57 8.21
N SER A 49 -18.48 2.64 7.08
CA SER A 49 -19.07 2.58 5.74
C SER A 49 -19.75 1.25 5.40
N SER A 50 -19.46 0.17 6.14
CA SER A 50 -20.12 -1.13 6.01
C SER A 50 -21.41 -1.23 6.84
N GLY A 51 -21.69 -0.24 7.69
CA GLY A 51 -22.81 -0.21 8.61
C GLY A 51 -22.53 -0.93 9.95
N GLN A 52 -21.28 -1.29 10.23
CA GLN A 52 -20.88 -1.86 11.51
C GLN A 52 -20.74 -0.74 12.56
N GLU A 53 -21.33 -0.94 13.74
CA GLU A 53 -21.20 -0.02 14.87
C GLU A 53 -19.78 -0.08 15.47
N ILE A 54 -19.19 1.09 15.71
CA ILE A 54 -17.91 1.25 16.39
C ILE A 54 -18.13 1.74 17.81
N GLU A 55 -17.64 0.94 18.76
CA GLU A 55 -17.65 1.32 20.17
C GLU A 55 -16.59 2.40 20.44
N LEU A 56 -17.04 3.55 20.96
CA LEU A 56 -16.18 4.65 21.33
C LEU A 56 -15.94 4.68 22.85
N LYS A 57 -14.71 5.02 23.25
CA LYS A 57 -14.36 5.22 24.67
C LYS A 57 -14.37 6.71 25.01
N ASN A 58 -15.14 7.07 26.04
CA ASN A 58 -15.32 8.46 26.45
C ASN A 58 -14.12 8.95 27.28
N GLU A 59 -13.70 10.19 27.05
CA GLU A 59 -12.95 10.98 28.04
C GLU A 59 -13.78 12.20 28.49
N GLN A 60 -13.47 12.68 29.70
CA GLN A 60 -14.29 13.60 30.48
C GLN A 60 -14.81 14.86 29.75
N THR A 61 -16.00 15.27 30.17
CA THR A 61 -16.76 16.48 29.82
C THR A 61 -16.20 17.72 30.52
N GLU A 62 -15.78 18.71 29.76
CA GLU A 62 -15.75 20.12 30.18
C GLU A 62 -16.54 20.94 29.15
N ASP A 63 -17.30 21.94 29.60
CA ASP A 63 -18.01 22.92 28.76
C ASP A 63 -19.06 22.36 27.77
N GLY A 64 -19.85 21.36 28.16
CA GLY A 64 -20.99 20.88 27.35
C GLY A 64 -20.58 20.07 26.10
N GLN A 65 -19.31 19.70 25.98
CA GLN A 65 -18.80 18.85 24.91
C GLN A 65 -18.42 17.46 25.41
N ILE A 66 -18.74 16.43 24.63
CA ILE A 66 -18.22 15.07 24.83
C ILE A 66 -17.10 14.85 23.83
N ALA A 67 -15.95 14.37 24.31
CA ALA A 67 -14.83 13.98 23.48
C ALA A 67 -14.61 12.45 23.53
N PHE A 68 -14.50 11.83 22.36
CA PHE A 68 -14.23 10.41 22.22
C PHE A 68 -12.83 10.19 21.66
N ASN A 69 -12.08 9.30 22.31
CA ASN A 69 -10.89 8.75 21.70
C ASN A 69 -11.33 7.77 20.61
N LEU A 70 -10.80 7.98 19.40
CA LEU A 70 -10.98 7.02 18.32
C LEU A 70 -10.09 5.79 18.62
N PRO A 71 -10.63 4.56 18.61
CA PRO A 71 -9.85 3.36 18.91
C PRO A 71 -8.79 3.12 17.82
N ASN A 72 -7.73 2.34 18.12
CA ASN A 72 -6.70 1.98 17.12
C ASN A 72 -7.26 1.15 15.94
N THR A 73 -8.49 0.65 16.06
CA THR A 73 -9.26 -0.01 14.99
C THR A 73 -10.01 0.97 14.09
N PHE A 74 -10.07 2.26 14.42
CA PHE A 74 -10.56 3.29 13.50
C PHE A 74 -9.63 3.34 12.28
N ARG A 75 -10.22 3.47 11.09
CA ARG A 75 -9.53 3.37 9.79
C ARG A 75 -9.84 4.61 8.99
N PRO A 76 -8.91 5.13 8.17
CA PRO A 76 -9.21 6.27 7.33
C PRO A 76 -10.45 6.00 6.50
N GLY A 77 -11.36 6.96 6.46
CA GLY A 77 -12.61 6.78 5.74
C GLY A 77 -13.78 7.59 6.26
N LYS A 78 -14.93 7.26 5.68
CA LYS A 78 -16.22 7.89 5.96
C LYS A 78 -16.97 7.14 7.07
N TYR A 79 -17.49 7.90 8.01
CA TYR A 79 -18.23 7.43 9.17
C TYR A 79 -19.58 8.11 9.28
N HIS A 80 -20.55 7.40 9.85
CA HIS A 80 -21.90 7.90 10.07
C HIS A 80 -22.16 8.07 11.56
N LEU A 81 -22.40 9.31 11.99
CA LEU A 81 -22.72 9.67 13.37
C LEU A 81 -24.24 9.79 13.53
N LYS A 82 -24.77 9.13 14.56
CA LYS A 82 -26.16 9.23 14.98
C LYS A 82 -26.24 9.53 16.47
N ILE A 83 -26.94 10.62 16.82
CA ILE A 83 -27.20 11.01 18.21
C ILE A 83 -28.68 10.89 18.48
N ILE A 84 -29.06 10.11 19.49
CA ILE A 84 -30.44 9.78 19.81
C ILE A 84 -30.76 10.24 21.23
N ASN A 85 -31.95 10.78 21.45
CA ASN A 85 -32.47 10.99 22.80
C ASN A 85 -32.79 9.64 23.45
N LYS A 86 -32.17 9.35 24.59
CA LYS A 86 -32.27 8.06 25.27
C LYS A 86 -33.69 7.72 25.75
N THR A 87 -34.51 8.72 26.05
CA THR A 87 -35.87 8.52 26.60
C THR A 87 -36.93 8.47 25.50
N THR A 88 -36.84 9.34 24.51
CA THR A 88 -37.86 9.48 23.46
C THR A 88 -37.53 8.69 22.19
N SER A 89 -36.30 8.17 22.06
CA SER A 89 -35.77 7.56 20.84
C SER A 89 -35.77 8.51 19.63
N GLU A 90 -35.91 9.83 19.86
CA GLU A 90 -35.83 10.84 18.81
C GLU A 90 -34.41 10.96 18.29
N VAL A 91 -34.22 10.90 16.96
CA VAL A 91 -32.93 11.19 16.32
C VAL A 91 -32.69 12.71 16.41
N LEU A 92 -31.72 13.09 17.22
CA LEU A 92 -31.34 14.48 17.44
C LEU A 92 -30.44 14.98 16.31
N VAL A 93 -29.45 14.17 15.92
CA VAL A 93 -28.46 14.43 14.86
C VAL A 93 -28.22 13.17 14.06
N GLU A 94 -28.08 13.33 12.75
CA GLU A 94 -27.65 12.29 11.82
C GLU A 94 -26.79 12.96 10.76
N GLN A 95 -25.49 12.63 10.71
CA GLN A 95 -24.56 13.24 9.78
C GLN A 95 -23.32 12.37 9.54
N ASP A 96 -22.66 12.61 8.42
CA ASP A 96 -21.40 11.95 8.10
C ASP A 96 -20.20 12.77 8.60
N PHE A 97 -19.09 12.08 8.86
CA PHE A 97 -17.78 12.68 9.07
C PHE A 97 -16.68 11.81 8.47
N THR A 98 -15.49 12.37 8.26
CA THR A 98 -14.36 11.64 7.68
C THR A 98 -13.17 11.65 8.63
N TRP A 99 -12.29 10.66 8.51
CA TRP A 99 -11.04 10.58 9.25
C TRP A 99 -9.90 10.15 8.32
N GLY A 100 -8.71 10.73 8.45
CA GLY A 100 -7.48 10.22 7.82
C GLY A 100 -7.37 10.30 6.29
N VAL A 101 -8.18 11.12 5.62
CA VAL A 101 -8.25 11.21 4.14
C VAL A 101 -7.16 12.11 3.53
N LEU A 102 -6.57 13.01 4.32
CA LEU A 102 -5.57 13.98 3.87
C LEU A 102 -4.34 13.97 4.78
N ALA A 103 -3.16 14.04 4.18
CA ALA A 103 -1.89 14.26 4.87
C ALA A 103 -1.22 15.54 4.35
N ILE A 104 -0.64 16.33 5.26
CA ILE A 104 0.22 17.47 4.91
C ILE A 104 1.42 17.51 5.84
N ASN A 105 2.61 17.60 5.26
CA ASN A 105 3.91 17.57 5.93
C ASN A 105 4.83 18.67 5.38
N PRO A 106 4.98 19.79 6.08
CA PRO A 106 6.11 20.68 5.94
C PRO A 106 7.41 19.95 6.31
N ASN A 107 8.48 20.17 5.55
CA ASN A 107 9.79 19.56 5.79
C ASN A 107 10.47 20.04 7.09
N LYS A 108 10.06 21.18 7.66
CA LYS A 108 10.48 21.63 9.00
C LYS A 108 9.27 21.93 9.89
N SER A 109 9.46 21.76 11.19
CA SER A 109 8.47 22.14 12.22
C SER A 109 8.51 23.63 12.56
N ILE A 110 9.69 24.27 12.46
CA ILE A 110 9.93 25.68 12.73
C ILE A 110 10.81 26.23 11.61
N TYR A 111 10.48 27.43 11.12
CA TYR A 111 11.23 28.14 10.09
C TYR A 111 11.79 29.47 10.61
N LEU A 112 12.82 29.98 9.96
CA LEU A 112 13.26 31.37 10.09
C LEU A 112 12.59 32.24 9.01
N PRO A 113 12.49 33.57 9.22
CA PRO A 113 12.00 34.50 8.21
C PRO A 113 12.72 34.36 6.88
N GLY A 114 11.95 34.26 5.78
CA GLY A 114 12.51 34.15 4.45
C GLY A 114 13.00 32.76 4.06
N GLU A 115 12.72 31.72 4.85
CA GLU A 115 12.94 30.34 4.42
C GLU A 115 11.83 29.84 3.50
N THR A 116 12.12 28.81 2.70
CA THR A 116 11.11 28.15 1.88
C THR A 116 10.62 26.90 2.60
N ALA A 117 9.34 26.88 2.96
CA ALA A 117 8.65 25.69 3.42
C ALA A 117 8.32 24.78 2.23
N LYS A 118 8.84 23.55 2.24
CA LYS A 118 8.47 22.51 1.29
C LYS A 118 7.34 21.69 1.89
N LEU A 119 6.22 21.61 1.19
CA LEU A 119 4.99 21.02 1.68
C LEU A 119 4.70 19.76 0.89
N ALA A 120 4.82 18.61 1.53
CA ALA A 120 4.45 17.31 0.98
C ALA A 120 3.01 16.98 1.37
N MET A 121 2.23 16.44 0.44
CA MET A 121 0.81 16.15 0.63
C MET A 121 0.45 14.80 0.02
N ALA A 122 -0.53 14.12 0.63
CA ALA A 122 -1.18 12.94 0.06
C ALA A 122 -2.69 13.06 0.24
N VAL A 123 -3.41 12.55 -0.76
CA VAL A 123 -4.87 12.49 -0.78
C VAL A 123 -5.24 11.04 -0.94
N LEU A 124 -5.98 10.53 0.04
CA LEU A 124 -6.64 9.25 -0.09
C LEU A 124 -8.14 9.47 -0.32
N ASP A 125 -8.86 8.45 -0.75
CA ASP A 125 -10.32 8.43 -0.73
C ASP A 125 -10.83 7.84 0.61
N GLU A 126 -12.15 7.71 0.74
CA GLU A 126 -12.77 7.16 1.96
C GLU A 126 -12.49 5.66 2.21
N ARG A 127 -11.79 5.00 1.30
CA ARG A 127 -11.33 3.61 1.35
C ARG A 127 -9.82 3.54 1.52
N GLY A 128 -9.20 4.70 1.62
CA GLY A 128 -7.79 4.98 1.67
C GLY A 128 -7.02 4.72 0.38
N MET A 129 -7.68 4.67 -0.78
CA MET A 129 -6.99 4.62 -2.08
C MET A 129 -6.39 5.98 -2.41
N MET A 130 -5.18 6.03 -2.97
CA MET A 130 -4.59 7.28 -3.46
C MET A 130 -5.48 7.95 -4.52
N VAL A 131 -5.64 9.27 -4.42
CA VAL A 131 -6.37 10.08 -5.41
C VAL A 131 -5.40 11.06 -6.03
N CYS A 132 -5.06 10.85 -7.31
CA CYS A 132 -4.03 11.61 -8.02
C CYS A 132 -4.58 12.70 -8.96
N ASP A 133 -5.89 12.73 -9.16
CA ASP A 133 -6.60 13.73 -9.95
C ASP A 133 -7.43 14.69 -9.06
N ALA A 134 -7.11 14.76 -7.77
CA ALA A 134 -7.80 15.64 -6.83
C ALA A 134 -7.46 17.11 -7.12
N ASN A 135 -8.49 17.96 -7.07
CA ASN A 135 -8.29 19.40 -7.10
C ASN A 135 -7.92 19.88 -5.69
N LEU A 136 -6.64 20.17 -5.47
CA LEU A 136 -6.15 20.66 -4.19
C LEU A 136 -6.14 22.18 -4.14
N THR A 137 -6.54 22.71 -2.99
CA THR A 137 -6.42 24.13 -2.63
C THR A 137 -5.85 24.21 -1.22
N LEU A 138 -4.64 24.75 -1.08
CA LEU A 138 -4.01 25.04 0.20
C LEU A 138 -4.05 26.54 0.46
N LYS A 139 -4.81 26.94 1.49
CA LYS A 139 -4.87 28.30 1.98
C LYS A 139 -3.95 28.47 3.19
N ILE A 140 -2.99 29.37 3.06
CA ILE A 140 -1.99 29.68 4.08
C ILE A 140 -2.30 31.07 4.62
N THR A 141 -2.61 31.17 5.91
CA THR A 141 -2.88 32.44 6.59
C THR A 141 -1.70 32.79 7.49
N ASN A 142 -1.05 33.92 7.23
CA ASN A 142 0.08 34.39 8.03
C ASN A 142 -0.39 35.04 9.35
N PRO A 143 0.53 35.35 10.29
CA PRO A 143 0.18 35.94 11.59
C PRO A 143 -0.51 37.30 11.52
N GLU A 144 -0.38 38.02 10.41
CA GLU A 144 -1.06 39.30 10.15
C GLU A 144 -2.47 39.11 9.55
N GLY A 145 -2.90 37.87 9.33
CA GLY A 145 -4.20 37.51 8.75
C GLY A 145 -4.24 37.57 7.22
N GLN A 146 -3.10 37.76 6.56
CA GLN A 146 -3.01 37.75 5.10
C GLN A 146 -3.02 36.32 4.59
N THR A 147 -3.81 36.07 3.55
CA THR A 147 -4.00 34.72 2.98
C THR A 147 -3.29 34.59 1.64
N LYS A 148 -2.59 33.48 1.43
CA LYS A 148 -2.09 33.04 0.13
C LYS A 148 -2.68 31.68 -0.20
N GLU A 149 -3.16 31.52 -1.42
CA GLU A 149 -3.68 30.26 -1.94
C GLU A 149 -2.66 29.62 -2.89
N LEU A 150 -2.52 28.30 -2.77
CA LEU A 150 -1.80 27.42 -3.70
C LEU A 150 -2.80 26.36 -4.19
N SER A 151 -2.75 25.98 -5.47
CA SER A 151 -3.67 24.99 -6.04
C SER A 151 -3.06 24.19 -7.18
N THR A 152 -3.64 23.01 -7.44
CA THR A 152 -3.30 22.19 -8.62
C THR A 152 -3.73 22.87 -9.92
N ASN A 153 -4.86 23.58 -9.91
CA ASN A 153 -5.38 24.33 -11.07
C ASN A 153 -4.44 25.46 -11.53
N GLU A 154 -3.79 26.13 -10.58
CA GLU A 154 -2.80 27.18 -10.87
C GLU A 154 -1.38 26.64 -11.06
N GLY A 155 -1.18 25.33 -10.90
CA GLY A 155 0.14 24.68 -10.99
C GLY A 155 1.11 25.06 -9.86
N THR A 156 0.60 25.66 -8.78
CA THR A 156 1.39 25.99 -7.58
C THR A 156 1.45 24.84 -6.57
N ILE A 157 0.53 23.88 -6.70
CA ILE A 157 0.66 22.51 -6.18
C ILE A 157 0.94 21.60 -7.38
N ILE A 158 2.03 20.85 -7.32
CA ILE A 158 2.46 19.90 -8.34
C ILE A 158 1.99 18.51 -7.96
N VAL A 159 1.45 17.76 -8.92
CA VAL A 159 1.16 16.33 -8.78
C VAL A 159 2.37 15.56 -9.31
N ASN A 160 2.99 14.75 -8.47
CA ASN A 160 4.16 13.97 -8.86
C ASN A 160 3.74 12.71 -9.65
N PRO A 161 4.47 12.30 -10.70
CA PRO A 161 4.15 11.12 -11.49
C PRO A 161 4.02 9.83 -10.67
N GLU A 162 4.77 9.74 -9.56
CA GLU A 162 4.74 8.66 -8.59
C GLU A 162 3.37 8.47 -7.95
N CYS A 163 2.54 9.52 -7.89
CA CYS A 163 1.16 9.36 -7.45
C CYS A 163 0.44 8.34 -8.35
N LEU A 164 0.61 8.41 -9.68
CA LEU A 164 -0.05 7.47 -10.59
C LEU A 164 0.56 6.07 -10.58
N MET A 165 1.62 5.85 -9.80
CA MET A 165 2.31 4.58 -9.66
C MET A 165 1.93 3.91 -8.33
N HIS A 166 1.18 2.81 -8.42
CA HIS A 166 1.02 1.85 -7.32
C HIS A 166 2.30 1.04 -7.14
N SER A 167 3.37 1.71 -6.74
CA SER A 167 4.69 1.12 -6.46
C SER A 167 5.39 1.87 -5.35
N TYR A 168 6.47 1.28 -4.84
CA TYR A 168 7.34 1.91 -3.85
C TYR A 168 7.76 3.30 -4.32
N THR A 169 7.55 4.31 -3.47
CA THR A 169 8.02 5.67 -3.67
C THR A 169 8.35 6.31 -2.34
N GLU A 170 9.34 7.18 -2.36
CA GLU A 170 9.68 8.09 -1.25
C GLU A 170 9.24 9.53 -1.55
N GLN A 171 8.85 9.81 -2.80
CA GLN A 171 8.34 11.10 -3.22
C GLN A 171 6.88 11.26 -2.79
N PRO A 172 6.45 12.46 -2.38
CA PRO A 172 5.06 12.72 -2.05
C PRO A 172 4.18 12.70 -3.30
N ASP A 173 2.89 12.41 -3.13
CA ASP A 173 1.92 12.41 -4.22
C ASP A 173 1.73 13.82 -4.80
N TYR A 174 1.66 14.81 -3.89
CA TYR A 174 1.53 16.23 -4.21
C TYR A 174 2.59 17.02 -3.45
N GLU A 175 3.12 18.07 -4.08
CA GLU A 175 4.09 18.96 -3.46
C GLU A 175 3.84 20.43 -3.77
N ALA A 176 4.21 21.29 -2.83
CA ALA A 176 4.17 22.73 -3.00
C ALA A 176 5.31 23.41 -2.25
N SER A 177 5.59 24.66 -2.61
CA SER A 177 6.56 25.50 -1.91
C SER A 177 5.95 26.81 -1.48
N TYR A 178 6.29 27.28 -0.28
CA TYR A 178 5.83 28.55 0.25
C TYR A 178 6.98 29.31 0.91
N GLN A 179 7.14 30.60 0.58
CA GLN A 179 8.14 31.45 1.21
C GLN A 179 7.58 32.02 2.52
N THR A 180 8.20 31.71 3.65
CA THR A 180 7.86 32.33 4.94
C THR A 180 8.39 33.76 5.00
N ASP A 181 7.77 34.60 5.81
CA ASP A 181 8.15 36.02 5.91
C ASP A 181 8.08 36.56 7.34
N LYS A 182 6.90 36.59 7.95
CA LYS A 182 6.65 37.12 9.29
C LYS A 182 6.89 36.08 10.36
N VAL A 183 7.39 36.53 11.50
CA VAL A 183 7.45 35.71 12.72
C VAL A 183 6.04 35.48 13.25
N GLY A 184 5.74 34.24 13.64
CA GLY A 184 4.50 33.83 14.25
C GLY A 184 3.94 32.52 13.70
N ALA A 185 2.72 32.19 14.12
CA ALA A 185 2.03 30.99 13.69
C ALA A 185 1.27 31.22 12.37
N TYR A 186 1.48 30.33 11.41
CA TYR A 186 0.77 30.27 10.15
C TYR A 186 -0.25 29.15 10.21
N GLN A 187 -1.46 29.43 9.70
CA GLN A 187 -2.54 28.45 9.61
C GLN A 187 -2.57 27.87 8.20
N LEU A 188 -2.62 26.54 8.10
CA LEU A 188 -2.71 25.79 6.86
C LEU A 188 -4.10 25.17 6.79
N GLU A 189 -4.88 25.52 5.77
CA GLU A 189 -6.18 24.91 5.47
C GLU A 189 -6.06 24.24 4.09
N LEU A 190 -5.93 22.91 4.09
CA LEU A 190 -5.84 22.10 2.86
C LEU A 190 -7.22 21.52 2.54
N LEU A 191 -7.73 21.86 1.36
CA LEU A 191 -8.96 21.33 0.79
C LEU A 191 -8.66 20.47 -0.43
N ALA A 192 -9.31 19.31 -0.51
CA ALA A 192 -9.26 18.41 -1.66
C ALA A 192 -10.66 18.18 -2.21
N GLU A 193 -10.87 18.41 -3.50
CA GLU A 193 -12.08 18.01 -4.21
C GLU A 193 -11.79 16.77 -5.06
N THR A 194 -12.49 15.68 -4.77
CA THR A 194 -12.41 14.41 -5.50
C THR A 194 -13.78 14.06 -6.10
N SER A 195 -13.86 12.97 -6.85
CA SER A 195 -15.16 12.43 -7.30
C SER A 195 -16.13 12.11 -6.15
N ASN A 196 -15.59 11.86 -4.96
CA ASN A 196 -16.35 11.37 -3.80
C ASN A 196 -16.73 12.51 -2.83
N GLY A 197 -16.30 13.74 -3.08
CA GLY A 197 -16.69 14.92 -2.31
C GLY A 197 -15.53 15.87 -2.02
N LYS A 198 -15.76 16.77 -1.05
CA LYS A 198 -14.75 17.73 -0.58
C LYS A 198 -14.27 17.34 0.81
N PHE A 199 -12.96 17.30 0.99
CA PHE A 199 -12.29 16.97 2.25
C PHE A 199 -11.42 18.14 2.68
N THR A 200 -11.26 18.33 3.99
CA THR A 200 -10.47 19.45 4.53
C THR A 200 -9.71 19.03 5.77
N ILE A 201 -8.42 19.38 5.83
CA ILE A 201 -7.58 19.25 7.02
C ILE A 201 -6.99 20.62 7.36
N ASN A 202 -6.85 20.88 8.66
CA ASN A 202 -6.17 22.07 9.17
C ASN A 202 -4.88 21.65 9.86
N ASP A 203 -3.83 22.44 9.65
CA ASP A 203 -2.53 22.26 10.26
C ASP A 203 -1.88 23.65 10.48
N SER A 204 -0.65 23.67 10.99
CA SER A 204 0.09 24.91 11.20
C SER A 204 1.59 24.73 10.98
N LEU A 205 2.26 25.84 10.69
CA LEU A 205 3.71 25.96 10.77
C LEU A 205 4.06 27.20 11.60
N GLU A 206 5.24 27.19 12.20
CA GLU A 206 5.71 28.30 13.03
C GLU A 206 6.96 28.94 12.42
N VAL A 207 7.01 30.27 12.43
CA VAL A 207 8.20 31.04 12.06
C VAL A 207 8.73 31.76 13.30
N ARG A 208 10.01 31.61 13.61
CA ARG A 208 10.69 32.25 14.75
C ARG A 208 11.91 33.03 14.27
N ASP A 209 12.31 34.07 15.00
CA ASP A 209 13.58 34.76 14.75
C ASP A 209 14.81 33.91 15.10
N TYR A 210 14.61 32.85 15.90
CA TYR A 210 15.66 31.95 16.34
C TYR A 210 15.10 30.56 16.67
N VAL A 211 15.90 29.54 16.41
CA VAL A 211 15.63 28.15 16.81
C VAL A 211 16.92 27.53 17.33
N GLU A 212 16.84 26.77 18.42
CA GLU A 212 17.97 26.10 19.05
C GLU A 212 18.59 25.04 18.13
N PHE A 213 17.74 24.30 17.44
CA PHE A 213 18.10 23.24 16.49
C PHE A 213 17.23 23.40 15.25
N ASP A 214 17.86 23.68 14.12
CA ASP A 214 17.18 23.72 12.84
C ASP A 214 17.11 22.30 12.26
N ILE A 215 15.90 21.79 12.05
CA ILE A 215 15.63 20.38 11.75
C ILE A 215 14.82 20.31 10.46
N GLU A 216 15.39 19.66 9.45
CA GLU A 216 14.69 19.23 8.23
C GLU A 216 14.44 17.72 8.31
N ARG A 217 13.18 17.32 8.19
CA ARG A 217 12.73 15.93 8.14
C ARG A 217 12.36 15.56 6.71
N THR A 218 12.79 14.38 6.28
CA THR A 218 12.38 13.74 5.01
C THR A 218 11.83 12.35 5.32
N GLY A 219 10.68 12.01 4.74
CA GLY A 219 10.05 10.70 4.89
C GLY A 219 8.85 10.57 3.96
N PRO A 220 8.26 9.37 3.83
CA PRO A 220 7.09 9.17 3.00
C PRO A 220 5.89 9.95 3.55
N THR A 221 5.07 10.54 2.68
CA THR A 221 3.74 11.06 3.04
C THR A 221 2.64 10.03 2.75
N ARG A 222 2.92 9.10 1.81
CA ARG A 222 2.13 7.90 1.52
C ARG A 222 3.05 6.68 1.55
N ILE A 223 2.59 5.54 2.06
CA ILE A 223 3.29 4.24 1.92
C ILE A 223 2.43 3.23 1.14
N TYR A 224 3.03 2.65 0.10
CA TYR A 224 2.54 1.53 -0.71
C TYR A 224 3.67 1.05 -1.63
N PRO A 225 3.93 -0.26 -1.79
CA PRO A 225 3.27 -1.41 -1.13
C PRO A 225 3.76 -1.58 0.33
N PRO A 226 3.29 -2.61 1.07
CA PRO A 226 3.93 -3.00 2.32
C PRO A 226 5.40 -3.34 2.08
N ALA A 227 6.27 -2.51 2.66
CA ALA A 227 7.70 -2.50 2.47
C ALA A 227 8.34 -1.66 3.58
N THR A 228 9.66 -1.73 3.68
CA THR A 228 10.41 -0.88 4.61
C THR A 228 10.67 0.50 4.00
N TYR A 229 10.32 1.58 4.71
CA TYR A 229 10.52 2.98 4.28
C TYR A 229 11.50 3.75 5.18
N PRO A 230 12.28 4.71 4.63
CA PRO A 230 13.19 5.52 5.42
C PRO A 230 12.54 6.79 5.99
N VAL A 231 13.07 7.25 7.12
CA VAL A 231 12.88 8.59 7.68
C VAL A 231 14.26 9.15 7.99
N GLU A 232 14.55 10.35 7.50
CA GLU A 232 15.82 11.05 7.69
C GLU A 232 15.63 12.43 8.32
N PHE A 233 16.61 12.81 9.12
CA PHE A 233 16.73 14.11 9.77
C PHE A 233 18.05 14.76 9.38
N LYS A 234 17.99 16.03 8.99
CA LYS A 234 19.16 16.92 8.94
C LYS A 234 19.02 17.95 10.04
N ILE A 235 19.99 17.98 10.95
CA ILE A 235 19.93 18.78 12.16
C ILE A 235 21.13 19.71 12.19
N LYS A 236 20.87 21.01 12.34
CA LYS A 236 21.89 22.03 12.58
C LYS A 236 21.74 22.59 13.99
N ALA A 237 22.79 22.49 14.80
CA ALA A 237 22.79 22.99 16.17
C ALA A 237 23.17 24.48 16.20
N ASN A 238 22.29 25.35 16.70
CA ASN A 238 22.60 26.77 16.91
C ASN A 238 23.13 27.08 18.32
N GLN A 239 23.24 26.05 19.16
CA GLN A 239 23.88 26.05 20.48
C GLN A 239 24.62 24.73 20.71
N ASP A 240 25.54 24.70 21.67
CA ASP A 240 26.14 23.45 22.13
C ASP A 240 25.08 22.53 22.73
N PHE A 241 25.16 21.23 22.41
CA PHE A 241 24.26 20.21 22.92
C PHE A 241 25.04 18.95 23.26
N GLU A 242 24.71 18.34 24.38
CA GLU A 242 25.19 17.01 24.74
C GLU A 242 24.06 16.29 25.46
N GLY A 243 23.66 15.14 24.93
CA GLY A 243 22.52 14.38 25.45
C GLY A 243 21.89 13.47 24.41
N VAL A 244 20.60 13.19 24.60
CA VAL A 244 19.83 12.24 23.80
C VAL A 244 18.81 12.97 22.93
N ILE A 245 18.73 12.55 21.67
CA ILE A 245 17.68 12.93 20.73
C ILE A 245 16.69 11.76 20.66
N GLU A 246 15.39 12.01 20.87
CA GLU A 246 14.34 10.98 20.86
C GLU A 246 13.33 11.23 19.73
N GLU A 247 12.98 10.16 19.00
CA GLU A 247 11.86 10.11 18.05
C GLU A 247 10.80 9.13 18.55
N THR A 248 9.52 9.43 18.33
CA THR A 248 8.41 8.54 18.69
C THR A 248 7.74 7.97 17.44
N VAL A 249 7.48 6.67 17.43
CA VAL A 249 6.76 5.96 16.36
C VAL A 249 5.70 5.02 16.97
N PRO A 250 4.68 4.56 16.22
CA PRO A 250 3.74 3.56 16.72
C PRO A 250 4.46 2.27 17.17
N SER A 251 4.02 1.64 18.26
CA SER A 251 4.64 0.39 18.74
C SER A 251 4.53 -0.76 17.75
N SER A 252 3.55 -0.69 16.85
CA SER A 252 3.34 -1.69 15.80
C SER A 252 4.37 -1.65 14.66
N PHE A 253 5.29 -0.67 14.64
CA PHE A 253 6.30 -0.56 13.59
C PHE A 253 7.51 -1.42 13.93
N ASP A 254 8.03 -2.17 12.95
CA ASP A 254 9.36 -2.77 13.05
C ASP A 254 10.40 -1.75 12.63
N ILE A 255 11.35 -1.46 13.51
CA ILE A 255 12.37 -0.41 13.32
C ILE A 255 13.69 -1.05 12.93
N LEU A 256 14.27 -0.53 11.86
CA LEU A 256 15.52 -1.00 11.28
C LEU A 256 16.51 0.17 11.17
N PRO A 257 17.82 -0.07 11.27
CA PRO A 257 18.83 0.95 11.02
C PRO A 257 18.72 1.53 9.61
N LEU A 258 19.10 2.80 9.44
CA LEU A 258 19.14 3.45 8.12
C LEU A 258 20.24 2.87 7.22
N GLU A 259 21.33 2.38 7.82
CA GLU A 259 22.44 1.68 7.15
C GLU A 259 22.77 0.38 7.90
N GLU A 260 23.00 -0.73 7.19
CA GLU A 260 23.49 -1.97 7.80
C GLU A 260 24.97 -1.82 8.21
N ASN A 261 25.24 -1.69 9.51
CA ASN A 261 26.61 -1.80 10.00
C ASN A 261 27.01 -3.28 10.10
N SER A 262 28.00 -3.69 9.32
CA SER A 262 28.56 -5.05 9.33
C SER A 262 29.44 -5.36 10.56
N GLN A 263 29.21 -4.69 11.69
CA GLN A 263 29.92 -4.94 12.95
C GLN A 263 28.90 -4.95 14.09
N GLU A 264 28.92 -6.04 14.88
CA GLU A 264 28.08 -6.26 16.05
C GLU A 264 27.91 -4.96 16.84
N THR A 265 26.71 -4.40 16.83
CA THR A 265 26.27 -3.47 17.86
C THR A 265 26.38 -4.22 19.17
N ALA A 266 27.35 -3.86 20.02
CA ALA A 266 27.35 -4.30 21.40
C ALA A 266 25.96 -4.00 21.99
N ASP A 267 25.40 -4.95 22.72
CA ASP A 267 24.09 -4.80 23.35
C ASP A 267 24.16 -3.67 24.39
N ILE A 268 23.76 -2.46 23.98
CA ILE A 268 23.78 -1.23 24.79
C ILE A 268 22.46 -1.04 25.56
N THR A 269 21.52 -1.98 25.42
CA THR A 269 20.13 -1.89 25.88
C THR A 269 19.96 -1.82 27.40
N GLU A 270 21.02 -2.09 28.19
CA GLU A 270 20.99 -2.02 29.66
C GLU A 270 21.82 -0.86 30.26
N MET A 271 22.35 0.06 29.45
CA MET A 271 23.23 1.13 29.95
C MET A 271 22.44 2.39 30.37
N THR A 272 22.75 2.90 31.55
CA THR A 272 22.24 4.18 32.05
C THR A 272 22.80 5.38 31.27
N LEU A 273 22.11 6.53 31.32
CA LEU A 273 22.57 7.78 30.67
C LEU A 273 24.00 8.19 31.08
N GLU A 274 24.38 7.91 32.33
CA GLU A 274 25.73 8.18 32.84
C GLU A 274 26.77 7.21 32.26
N GLU A 275 26.39 5.95 32.03
CA GLU A 275 27.27 4.93 31.44
C GLU A 275 27.47 5.17 29.94
N LEU A 276 26.45 5.62 29.22
CA LEU A 276 26.57 6.01 27.80
C LEU A 276 27.54 7.19 27.63
N ALA A 277 27.46 8.20 28.49
CA ALA A 277 28.38 9.34 28.46
C ALA A 277 29.85 8.93 28.68
N GLN A 278 30.11 7.97 29.58
CA GLN A 278 31.46 7.46 29.86
C GLN A 278 32.05 6.62 28.72
N VAL A 279 31.21 5.89 27.97
CA VAL A 279 31.67 5.08 26.83
C VAL A 279 32.07 5.94 25.63
N PHE A 280 31.40 7.09 25.45
CA PHE A 280 31.74 8.07 24.42
C PHE A 280 33.04 8.84 24.75
N ASP A 281 33.25 9.26 26.00
CA ASP A 281 34.43 10.03 26.42
C ASP A 281 35.76 9.24 26.28
N GLN A 282 35.70 7.90 26.29
CA GLN A 282 36.86 7.02 26.09
C GLN A 282 37.17 6.68 24.62
N GLY A 283 36.42 7.21 23.65
CA GLY A 283 36.66 6.95 22.22
C GLY A 283 36.59 5.46 21.83
N LYS A 284 35.88 4.63 22.62
CA LYS A 284 35.88 3.16 22.47
C LYS A 284 34.73 2.62 21.60
N ILE A 285 33.78 3.48 21.21
CA ILE A 285 32.86 3.20 20.09
C ILE A 285 33.39 3.96 18.87
N LEU A 286 34.45 3.42 18.27
CA LEU A 286 34.90 3.83 16.96
C LEU A 286 33.94 3.25 15.92
N GLY A 287 33.11 4.10 15.31
CA GLY A 287 32.41 3.74 14.06
C GLY A 287 30.89 3.61 14.10
N LEU A 288 30.18 4.23 15.06
CA LEU A 288 28.78 4.55 14.79
C LEU A 288 28.77 5.65 13.72
N SER A 289 28.56 5.26 12.46
CA SER A 289 28.10 6.19 11.44
C SER A 289 26.92 6.95 12.04
N SER A 290 26.90 8.28 11.89
CA SER A 290 25.92 9.17 12.53
C SER A 290 24.45 8.85 12.20
N ARG A 291 24.18 7.81 11.40
CA ARG A 291 22.86 7.41 10.89
C ARG A 291 22.19 6.27 11.68
N SER A 292 22.88 5.59 12.61
CA SER A 292 22.30 4.48 13.38
C SER A 292 21.86 4.92 14.78
N TYR A 293 20.67 4.47 15.22
CA TYR A 293 20.17 4.73 16.57
C TYR A 293 20.93 3.93 17.63
N THR A 294 20.91 4.43 18.85
CA THR A 294 21.55 3.83 20.03
C THR A 294 20.63 2.85 20.76
N ASP A 295 19.32 3.14 20.80
CA ASP A 295 18.33 2.35 21.54
C ASP A 295 16.93 2.48 20.93
N VAL A 296 16.11 1.44 21.09
CA VAL A 296 14.67 1.46 20.80
C VAL A 296 13.92 0.83 21.97
N GLU A 297 13.14 1.65 22.68
CA GLU A 297 12.31 1.22 23.81
C GLU A 297 10.84 1.20 23.41
N GLU A 298 10.13 0.10 23.70
CA GLU A 298 8.68 0.03 23.56
C GLU A 298 7.99 0.48 24.87
N LYS A 299 7.06 1.43 24.76
CA LYS A 299 6.32 1.98 25.89
C LYS A 299 4.83 2.13 25.56
N GLY A 300 4.06 1.08 25.82
CA GLY A 300 2.63 1.05 25.53
C GLY A 300 2.37 1.05 24.02
N ASP A 301 1.63 2.04 23.53
CA ASP A 301 1.24 2.12 22.10
C ASP A 301 2.30 2.80 21.21
N ILE A 302 3.49 3.10 21.75
CA ILE A 302 4.59 3.75 21.03
C ILE A 302 5.93 3.01 21.22
N LYS A 303 6.84 3.20 20.27
CA LYS A 303 8.28 2.96 20.38
C LYS A 303 9.02 4.29 20.39
N ILE A 304 10.08 4.38 21.19
CA ILE A 304 10.97 5.54 21.31
C ILE A 304 12.32 5.15 20.75
N ILE A 305 12.77 5.85 19.70
CA ILE A 305 14.07 5.65 19.05
C ILE A 305 15.01 6.73 19.57
N ARG A 306 16.22 6.35 20.00
CA ARG A 306 17.18 7.27 20.66
C ARG A 306 18.51 7.36 19.95
N TRP A 307 19.07 8.56 19.87
CA TRP A 307 20.45 8.82 19.47
C TRP A 307 21.16 9.64 20.54
N TYR A 308 22.35 9.21 20.97
CA TYR A 308 23.23 10.09 21.73
C TYR A 308 23.98 11.03 20.77
N ALA A 309 24.00 12.33 21.06
CA ALA A 309 24.71 13.32 20.26
C ALA A 309 25.45 14.34 21.14
N SER A 310 26.66 14.69 20.73
CA SER A 310 27.45 15.78 21.28
C SER A 310 27.77 16.73 20.13
N LEU A 311 27.08 17.86 20.09
CA LEU A 311 27.09 18.83 18.99
C LEU A 311 27.66 20.16 19.47
N LYS A 312 28.55 20.74 18.68
CA LYS A 312 28.98 22.13 18.86
C LYS A 312 28.09 23.08 18.09
N ARG A 313 27.97 24.32 18.58
CA ARG A 313 27.28 25.38 17.86
C ARG A 313 27.83 25.52 16.44
N GLY A 314 26.94 25.45 15.46
CA GLY A 314 27.22 25.51 14.03
C GLY A 314 27.43 24.15 13.36
N GLU A 315 27.47 23.06 14.13
CA GLU A 315 27.60 21.70 13.62
C GLU A 315 26.31 21.19 12.99
N GLU A 316 26.45 20.37 11.95
CA GLU A 316 25.35 19.75 11.22
C GLU A 316 25.54 18.23 11.23
N ILE A 317 24.49 17.49 11.58
CA ILE A 317 24.46 16.02 11.58
C ILE A 317 23.27 15.51 10.80
N SER A 318 23.33 14.23 10.39
CA SER A 318 22.19 13.52 9.81
C SER A 318 21.94 12.22 10.57
N LEU A 319 20.70 12.04 11.01
CA LEU A 319 20.19 10.86 11.71
C LEU A 319 19.05 10.24 10.89
N GLY A 320 18.67 9.00 11.18
CA GLY A 320 17.44 8.44 10.64
C GLY A 320 17.24 6.99 11.00
N TYR A 321 16.16 6.42 10.48
CA TYR A 321 15.80 5.03 10.67
C TYR A 321 14.94 4.56 9.50
N ARG A 322 14.81 3.24 9.38
CA ARG A 322 13.86 2.58 8.50
C ARG A 322 12.72 2.01 9.35
N PHE A 323 11.51 1.97 8.81
CA PHE A 323 10.39 1.31 9.46
C PHE A 323 9.65 0.40 8.48
N ASP A 324 9.16 -0.73 8.98
CA ASP A 324 8.14 -1.54 8.33
C ASP A 324 6.83 -1.37 9.12
N ALA A 325 5.80 -0.88 8.43
CA ALA A 325 4.49 -0.68 9.03
C ALA A 325 3.67 -1.97 8.88
N PRO A 326 2.74 -2.27 9.80
CA PRO A 326 1.86 -3.41 9.63
C PRO A 326 1.17 -3.41 8.27
N ASP A 327 0.93 -4.60 7.70
CA ASP A 327 0.16 -4.85 6.47
C ASP A 327 -1.35 -4.57 6.67
N ILE A 328 -1.67 -3.43 7.28
CA ILE A 328 -3.00 -2.95 7.59
C ILE A 328 -3.25 -1.73 6.73
N SER A 329 -4.21 -1.87 5.83
CA SER A 329 -4.60 -0.82 4.90
C SER A 329 -6.13 -0.76 4.79
N PRO A 330 -6.72 0.43 4.65
CA PRO A 330 -6.04 1.73 4.76
C PRO A 330 -5.71 2.07 6.21
N GLN A 331 -4.71 2.91 6.44
CA GLN A 331 -4.32 3.33 7.79
C GLN A 331 -3.65 4.69 7.79
N PHE A 332 -3.59 5.35 8.94
CA PHE A 332 -2.84 6.59 9.10
C PHE A 332 -1.97 6.54 10.35
N TYR A 333 -0.71 6.94 10.21
CA TYR A 333 0.26 6.93 11.31
C TYR A 333 0.84 8.32 11.55
N LEU A 334 1.29 8.55 12.78
CA LEU A 334 1.99 9.76 13.18
C LEU A 334 3.37 9.41 13.71
N LEU A 335 4.37 10.17 13.28
CA LEU A 335 5.73 10.09 13.78
C LEU A 335 6.12 11.38 14.51
N GLY A 336 7.04 11.25 15.45
CA GLY A 336 7.54 12.33 16.28
C GLY A 336 6.58 12.71 17.41
N PRO A 337 6.80 13.87 18.06
CA PRO A 337 7.82 14.87 17.71
C PRO A 337 9.24 14.42 18.05
N LEU A 338 10.24 14.95 17.34
CA LEU A 338 11.64 14.80 17.73
C LEU A 338 11.92 15.67 18.97
N LYS A 339 12.64 15.13 19.96
CA LYS A 339 12.96 15.80 21.25
C LYS A 339 14.45 15.78 21.53
N PHE A 340 14.97 16.84 22.15
CA PHE A 340 16.35 16.96 22.59
C PHE A 340 16.39 17.07 24.11
N ILE A 341 17.05 16.11 24.74
CA ILE A 341 17.12 15.95 26.20
C ILE A 341 18.59 15.99 26.60
N LYS A 342 18.96 16.94 27.46
CA LYS A 342 20.33 17.01 27.99
C LYS A 342 20.61 15.90 28.99
N THR A 343 21.88 15.69 29.32
CA THR A 343 22.35 14.72 30.32
C THR A 343 21.75 14.91 31.72
N ASP A 344 21.32 16.13 32.05
CA ASP A 344 20.60 16.47 33.30
C ASP A 344 19.07 16.21 33.21
N ASN A 345 18.61 15.52 32.17
CA ASN A 345 17.22 15.18 31.88
C ASN A 345 16.32 16.40 31.56
N GLN A 346 16.91 17.55 31.23
CA GLN A 346 16.16 18.72 30.75
C GLN A 346 15.83 18.58 29.26
N VAL A 347 14.54 18.66 28.91
CA VAL A 347 14.10 18.84 27.51
C VAL A 347 14.43 20.28 27.09
N VAL A 348 15.34 20.42 26.13
CA VAL A 348 15.81 21.73 25.63
C VAL A 348 15.20 22.11 24.29
N PHE A 349 14.64 21.14 23.56
CA PHE A 349 13.90 21.37 22.34
C PHE A 349 12.93 20.22 22.07
N GLN A 350 11.80 20.55 21.44
CA GLN A 350 10.83 19.57 20.93
C GLN A 350 10.16 20.16 19.69
N GLU A 351 10.00 19.34 18.64
CA GLU A 351 9.21 19.73 17.47
C GLU A 351 7.75 20.02 17.83
N THR A 352 7.16 21.00 17.17
CA THR A 352 5.79 21.48 17.44
C THR A 352 4.70 20.67 16.74
N ARG A 353 5.09 19.77 15.85
CA ARG A 353 4.19 18.96 15.01
C ARG A 353 4.68 17.53 14.89
N ARG A 354 3.82 16.69 14.32
CA ARG A 354 4.10 15.28 14.00
C ARG A 354 4.05 15.08 12.49
N TRP A 355 4.85 14.15 12.01
CA TRP A 355 4.82 13.73 10.62
C TRP A 355 3.64 12.80 10.37
N GLN A 356 2.95 12.99 9.25
CA GLN A 356 1.74 12.28 8.87
C GLN A 356 2.04 11.25 7.78
N ILE A 357 1.64 10.00 7.98
CA ILE A 357 1.81 8.94 6.97
C ILE A 357 0.45 8.35 6.64
N ALA A 358 0.08 8.47 5.36
CA ALA A 358 -1.10 7.83 4.80
C ALA A 358 -0.72 6.44 4.26
N VAL A 359 -1.43 5.39 4.68
CA VAL A 359 -1.25 4.02 4.18
C VAL A 359 -2.35 3.74 3.20
N ASP A 360 -1.94 3.53 1.95
CA ASP A 360 -2.84 3.36 0.81
C ASP A 360 -3.57 2.01 0.83
N GLY A 361 -4.77 2.00 0.23
CA GLY A 361 -5.72 0.91 0.10
C GLY A 361 -5.22 -0.27 -0.73
N ALA A 362 -4.52 -1.24 -0.13
CA ALA A 362 -4.34 -2.56 -0.74
C ALA A 362 -5.61 -3.43 -0.60
N CYS A 363 -6.13 -3.96 -1.72
CA CYS A 363 -7.20 -4.96 -1.73
C CYS A 363 -6.63 -6.35 -1.43
N THR A 364 -6.80 -6.81 -0.20
CA THR A 364 -6.12 -8.00 0.31
C THR A 364 -7.11 -8.98 0.93
N SER A 365 -6.91 -10.28 0.68
CA SER A 365 -7.75 -11.29 1.31
C SER A 365 -7.54 -11.30 2.83
N LYS A 366 -8.64 -11.13 3.57
CA LYS A 366 -8.69 -11.16 5.03
C LYS A 366 -8.99 -12.57 5.56
N ALA A 367 -9.65 -13.40 4.76
CA ALA A 367 -10.03 -14.76 5.13
C ALA A 367 -10.06 -15.69 3.91
N THR A 368 -10.00 -17.00 4.17
CA THR A 368 -10.36 -18.03 3.18
C THR A 368 -11.84 -17.91 2.81
N GLY A 369 -12.17 -17.94 1.51
CA GLY A 369 -13.56 -17.88 1.06
C GLY A 369 -13.73 -17.57 -0.43
N ASN A 370 -14.90 -17.06 -0.78
CA ASN A 370 -15.29 -16.77 -2.15
C ASN A 370 -14.87 -15.36 -2.56
N TRP A 371 -14.42 -15.18 -3.80
CA TRP A 371 -14.08 -13.87 -4.36
C TRP A 371 -15.26 -12.92 -4.30
N SER A 372 -16.48 -13.43 -4.53
CA SER A 372 -17.71 -12.63 -4.50
C SER A 372 -18.18 -12.23 -3.10
N ALA A 373 -17.51 -12.68 -2.03
CA ALA A 373 -17.92 -12.41 -0.65
C ALA A 373 -17.06 -11.30 -0.01
N GLY A 374 -17.68 -10.19 0.41
CA GLY A 374 -16.97 -9.09 1.09
C GLY A 374 -16.23 -9.52 2.37
N THR A 375 -16.69 -10.58 3.03
CA THR A 375 -16.02 -11.14 4.23
C THR A 375 -14.67 -11.81 3.92
N THR A 376 -14.40 -12.14 2.65
CA THR A 376 -13.11 -12.67 2.19
C THR A 376 -12.05 -11.59 2.11
N TRP A 377 -12.44 -10.32 2.04
CA TRP A 377 -11.56 -9.20 1.72
C TRP A 377 -11.47 -8.20 2.87
N ASN A 378 -10.41 -7.39 2.87
CA ASN A 378 -10.31 -6.22 3.71
C ASN A 378 -11.13 -5.05 3.12
N THR A 379 -11.14 -3.92 3.82
CA THR A 379 -11.87 -2.71 3.40
C THR A 379 -11.24 -1.99 2.21
N GLY A 380 -10.06 -2.43 1.74
CA GLY A 380 -9.33 -1.81 0.64
C GLY A 380 -9.80 -2.18 -0.77
N CYS A 381 -10.74 -3.13 -0.92
CA CYS A 381 -11.21 -3.55 -2.25
C CYS A 381 -12.31 -2.63 -2.81
N SER A 382 -12.19 -2.25 -4.08
CA SER A 382 -12.97 -1.20 -4.77
C SER A 382 -14.43 -1.56 -5.14
N GLY A 383 -14.83 -2.81 -5.08
CA GLY A 383 -16.16 -3.26 -5.53
C GLY A 383 -17.29 -3.05 -4.54
N VAL A 384 -18.52 -3.09 -5.04
CA VAL A 384 -19.73 -3.06 -4.23
C VAL A 384 -19.73 -4.25 -3.26
N GLY A 385 -19.92 -3.96 -1.97
CA GLY A 385 -19.85 -4.98 -0.93
C GLY A 385 -18.42 -5.35 -0.50
N GLY A 386 -17.41 -4.56 -0.89
CA GLY A 386 -16.02 -4.77 -0.46
C GLY A 386 -15.35 -5.96 -1.15
N VAL A 387 -15.63 -6.17 -2.44
CA VAL A 387 -15.02 -7.24 -3.26
C VAL A 387 -14.10 -6.65 -4.33
N PRO A 388 -13.10 -7.38 -4.85
CA PRO A 388 -12.20 -6.84 -5.85
C PRO A 388 -12.87 -6.57 -7.21
N THR A 389 -12.38 -5.55 -7.91
CA THR A 389 -12.72 -5.17 -9.29
C THR A 389 -11.47 -4.99 -10.14
N SER A 390 -11.64 -4.68 -11.43
CA SER A 390 -10.55 -4.40 -12.36
C SER A 390 -9.65 -3.22 -11.96
N ALA A 391 -10.04 -2.41 -10.98
CA ALA A 391 -9.20 -1.33 -10.45
C ALA A 391 -8.26 -1.78 -9.33
N ASP A 392 -8.50 -2.94 -8.72
CA ASP A 392 -7.78 -3.37 -7.52
C ASP A 392 -6.53 -4.18 -7.85
N ASP A 393 -5.43 -3.85 -7.19
CA ASP A 393 -4.27 -4.73 -7.06
C ASP A 393 -4.51 -5.71 -5.91
N VAL A 394 -4.80 -6.96 -6.28
CA VAL A 394 -5.30 -7.96 -5.35
C VAL A 394 -4.17 -8.78 -4.76
N THR A 395 -4.08 -8.84 -3.44
CA THR A 395 -3.16 -9.76 -2.74
C THR A 395 -3.93 -10.91 -2.08
N ILE A 396 -3.55 -12.14 -2.40
CA ILE A 396 -4.01 -13.33 -1.67
C ILE A 396 -3.04 -13.60 -0.52
N SER A 397 -3.43 -13.21 0.69
CA SER A 397 -2.62 -13.30 1.91
C SER A 397 -2.17 -14.72 2.23
N VAL A 398 -1.11 -14.81 3.03
CA VAL A 398 -0.67 -16.08 3.62
C VAL A 398 -1.81 -16.75 4.38
N SER A 399 -1.89 -18.08 4.30
CA SER A 399 -2.95 -18.90 4.92
C SER A 399 -4.37 -18.71 4.39
N ASN A 400 -4.58 -17.92 3.33
CA ASN A 400 -5.89 -17.73 2.71
C ASN A 400 -6.02 -18.45 1.38
N ILE A 401 -7.10 -19.22 1.24
CA ILE A 401 -7.49 -19.84 -0.02
C ILE A 401 -8.71 -19.09 -0.55
N VAL A 402 -8.59 -18.49 -1.73
CA VAL A 402 -9.67 -17.74 -2.38
C VAL A 402 -10.21 -18.51 -3.57
N THR A 403 -11.53 -18.62 -3.65
CA THR A 403 -12.23 -19.26 -4.78
C THR A 403 -12.96 -18.23 -5.61
N VAL A 404 -12.59 -18.08 -6.88
CA VAL A 404 -13.32 -17.27 -7.87
C VAL A 404 -14.56 -18.04 -8.29
N ASP A 405 -15.67 -17.70 -7.65
CA ASP A 405 -16.97 -18.38 -7.75
C ASP A 405 -17.95 -17.70 -8.72
N ALA A 406 -17.69 -16.44 -9.08
CA ALA A 406 -18.40 -15.67 -10.08
C ALA A 406 -17.42 -14.92 -10.98
N ALA A 407 -17.87 -14.44 -12.14
CA ALA A 407 -17.02 -13.68 -13.05
C ALA A 407 -16.41 -12.47 -12.30
N ALA A 408 -15.09 -12.35 -12.37
CA ALA A 408 -14.32 -11.42 -11.56
C ALA A 408 -13.25 -10.73 -12.38
N ALA A 409 -12.80 -9.58 -11.88
CA ALA A 409 -11.70 -8.84 -12.47
C ALA A 409 -10.77 -8.28 -11.39
N ALA A 410 -9.50 -8.06 -11.77
CA ALA A 410 -8.46 -7.42 -10.96
C ALA A 410 -7.53 -6.61 -11.86
N ASN A 411 -6.90 -5.56 -11.34
CA ASN A 411 -5.80 -4.86 -12.02
C ASN A 411 -4.57 -5.76 -12.07
N SER A 412 -4.15 -6.29 -10.92
CA SER A 412 -3.15 -7.33 -10.77
C SER A 412 -3.54 -8.34 -9.70
N VAL A 413 -2.90 -9.51 -9.69
CA VAL A 413 -3.08 -10.51 -8.64
C VAL A 413 -1.73 -11.00 -8.17
N THR A 414 -1.46 -10.88 -6.87
CA THR A 414 -0.26 -11.41 -6.22
C THR A 414 -0.64 -12.47 -5.19
N ILE A 415 -0.02 -13.64 -5.29
CA ILE A 415 -0.05 -14.64 -4.21
C ILE A 415 1.04 -14.25 -3.21
N ALA A 416 0.70 -14.00 -1.95
CA ALA A 416 1.68 -13.54 -0.97
C ALA A 416 2.85 -14.53 -0.79
N GLN A 417 4.02 -14.05 -0.40
CA GLN A 417 5.12 -14.92 0.01
C GLN A 417 4.83 -15.47 1.41
N GLN A 418 5.00 -16.78 1.61
CA GLN A 418 4.90 -17.40 2.94
C GLN A 418 5.92 -16.82 3.92
N THR A 419 5.51 -16.61 5.16
CA THR A 419 6.33 -16.11 6.28
C THR A 419 6.55 -17.16 7.38
N GLY A 420 5.93 -18.33 7.24
CA GLY A 420 5.97 -19.39 8.25
C GLY A 420 5.51 -20.76 7.75
N ASN A 421 5.73 -21.77 8.59
CA ASN A 421 5.29 -23.14 8.30
C ASN A 421 3.76 -23.27 8.31
N ASN A 422 3.25 -24.16 7.47
CA ASN A 422 1.85 -24.55 7.31
C ASN A 422 0.91 -23.44 6.79
N GLN A 423 1.46 -22.41 6.17
CA GLN A 423 0.68 -21.35 5.53
C GLN A 423 0.46 -21.70 4.05
N GLN A 424 -0.77 -22.05 3.67
CA GLN A 424 -1.13 -22.30 2.27
C GLN A 424 -1.96 -21.14 1.74
N ASN A 425 -1.62 -20.66 0.56
CA ASN A 425 -2.27 -19.53 -0.07
C ASN A 425 -2.46 -19.79 -1.55
N ASP A 426 -3.73 -19.97 -1.93
CA ASP A 426 -4.13 -20.42 -3.25
C ASP A 426 -5.24 -19.54 -3.81
N LEU A 427 -5.29 -19.47 -5.14
CA LEU A 427 -6.39 -18.87 -5.89
C LEU A 427 -6.97 -19.92 -6.84
N ASN A 428 -8.23 -20.28 -6.64
CA ASN A 428 -8.91 -21.32 -7.41
C ASN A 428 -10.02 -20.72 -8.26
N ILE A 429 -10.03 -20.99 -9.56
CA ILE A 429 -11.06 -20.50 -10.49
C ILE A 429 -12.04 -21.63 -10.82
N ASN A 430 -13.32 -21.42 -10.49
CA ASN A 430 -14.37 -22.42 -10.68
C ASN A 430 -14.70 -22.69 -12.14
N SER A 431 -15.38 -23.82 -12.37
CA SER A 431 -15.88 -24.22 -13.68
C SER A 431 -16.74 -23.14 -14.33
N GLY A 432 -16.47 -22.83 -15.59
CA GLY A 432 -17.25 -21.84 -16.36
C GLY A 432 -17.10 -20.40 -15.89
N ILE A 433 -16.24 -20.13 -14.90
CA ILE A 433 -15.98 -18.77 -14.38
C ILE A 433 -14.73 -18.20 -15.04
N THR A 434 -14.77 -16.89 -15.32
CA THR A 434 -13.63 -16.15 -15.85
C THR A 434 -13.10 -15.18 -14.80
N LEU A 435 -11.79 -15.26 -14.54
CA LEU A 435 -11.03 -14.19 -13.88
C LEU A 435 -10.25 -13.42 -14.94
N THR A 436 -10.47 -12.12 -15.00
CA THR A 436 -9.71 -11.20 -15.88
C THR A 436 -8.73 -10.38 -15.05
N VAL A 437 -7.43 -10.47 -15.35
CA VAL A 437 -6.37 -9.70 -14.70
C VAL A 437 -5.72 -8.82 -15.75
N THR A 438 -5.88 -7.50 -15.62
CA THR A 438 -5.43 -6.53 -16.65
C THR A 438 -3.91 -6.59 -16.86
N ASN A 439 -3.16 -6.62 -15.76
CA ASN A 439 -1.71 -6.64 -15.74
C ASN A 439 -1.21 -8.05 -15.37
N ALA A 440 -0.45 -8.18 -14.29
CA ALA A 440 0.26 -9.41 -13.96
C ALA A 440 -0.49 -10.28 -12.95
N VAL A 441 -0.36 -11.60 -13.13
CA VAL A 441 -0.49 -12.58 -12.05
C VAL A 441 0.91 -12.97 -11.58
N THR A 442 1.21 -12.76 -10.30
CA THR A 442 2.54 -12.98 -9.72
C THR A 442 2.49 -14.02 -8.61
N ILE A 443 3.35 -15.03 -8.71
CA ILE A 443 3.60 -16.01 -7.64
C ILE A 443 5.09 -15.94 -7.28
N PRO A 444 5.45 -15.31 -6.14
CA PRO A 444 6.83 -15.19 -5.68
C PRO A 444 7.37 -16.52 -5.13
N ALA A 445 8.66 -16.54 -4.78
CA ALA A 445 9.33 -17.72 -4.24
C ALA A 445 8.74 -18.16 -2.89
N GLN A 446 8.16 -19.35 -2.84
CA GLN A 446 7.65 -19.95 -1.60
C GLN A 446 8.75 -20.75 -0.91
N ASN A 447 9.02 -20.44 0.36
CA ASN A 447 10.21 -20.92 1.06
C ASN A 447 9.93 -21.87 2.23
N TYR A 448 8.67 -22.04 2.64
CA TYR A 448 8.32 -22.85 3.81
C TYR A 448 7.94 -24.28 3.42
N ASN A 449 6.93 -24.90 4.04
CA ASN A 449 6.61 -26.32 3.84
C ASN A 449 5.31 -26.55 3.04
N LYS A 450 4.78 -25.53 2.37
CA LYS A 450 3.59 -25.60 1.52
C LYS A 450 3.86 -25.02 0.14
N ASN A 451 3.22 -25.59 -0.87
CA ASN A 451 3.19 -25.01 -2.21
C ASN A 451 2.08 -23.95 -2.27
N SER A 452 2.16 -23.05 -3.22
CA SER A 452 1.12 -22.05 -3.50
C SER A 452 0.70 -22.17 -4.97
N THR A 453 -0.61 -22.15 -5.20
CA THR A 453 -1.20 -22.52 -6.49
C THR A 453 -2.20 -21.47 -6.97
N VAL A 454 -2.04 -21.06 -8.23
CA VAL A 454 -3.14 -20.49 -9.02
C VAL A 454 -3.74 -21.62 -9.85
N GLY A 455 -4.89 -22.12 -9.41
CA GLY A 455 -5.58 -23.26 -9.98
C GLY A 455 -6.72 -22.84 -10.89
N VAL A 456 -6.58 -23.06 -12.19
CA VAL A 456 -7.67 -22.93 -13.15
C VAL A 456 -8.39 -24.27 -13.23
N GLY A 457 -9.62 -24.37 -12.72
CA GLY A 457 -10.44 -25.57 -12.90
C GLY A 457 -10.85 -25.75 -14.36
N SER A 458 -12.13 -25.96 -14.62
CA SER A 458 -12.72 -25.84 -15.96
C SER A 458 -13.18 -24.40 -16.29
N GLY A 459 -12.60 -23.42 -15.60
CA GLY A 459 -12.82 -21.98 -15.82
C GLY A 459 -11.82 -21.37 -16.81
N THR A 460 -11.69 -20.04 -16.75
CA THR A 460 -10.73 -19.27 -17.56
C THR A 460 -9.96 -18.27 -16.70
N LEU A 461 -8.64 -18.28 -16.83
CA LEU A 461 -7.77 -17.18 -16.41
C LEU A 461 -7.36 -16.40 -17.66
N SER A 462 -7.64 -15.10 -17.69
CA SER A 462 -7.11 -14.18 -18.70
C SER A 462 -6.21 -13.17 -17.99
N ALA A 463 -4.91 -13.15 -18.31
CA ALA A 463 -3.93 -12.28 -17.67
C ALA A 463 -3.11 -11.47 -18.69
N GLY A 464 -2.73 -10.25 -18.35
CA GLY A 464 -1.73 -9.48 -19.09
C GLY A 464 -0.39 -10.21 -19.12
N SER A 465 0.10 -10.69 -17.99
CA SER A 465 1.29 -11.55 -17.91
C SER A 465 1.22 -12.50 -16.72
N ILE A 466 2.04 -13.54 -16.70
CA ILE A 466 2.17 -14.45 -15.55
C ILE A 466 3.64 -14.57 -15.16
N SER A 467 3.97 -14.33 -13.89
CA SER A 467 5.32 -14.54 -13.33
C SER A 467 5.32 -15.62 -12.26
N ILE A 468 6.14 -16.64 -12.44
CA ILE A 468 6.23 -17.81 -11.56
C ILE A 468 7.67 -17.94 -11.05
N THR A 469 7.88 -17.66 -9.77
CA THR A 469 9.19 -17.74 -9.13
C THR A 469 9.25 -18.96 -8.21
N GLY A 470 10.16 -19.91 -8.49
CA GLY A 470 10.36 -21.09 -7.66
C GLY A 470 11.24 -20.82 -6.44
N GLY A 471 10.80 -21.19 -5.25
CA GLY A 471 11.58 -21.11 -4.00
C GLY A 471 12.10 -22.47 -3.55
N SER A 472 12.09 -22.71 -2.24
CA SER A 472 12.26 -24.06 -1.65
C SER A 472 11.02 -24.95 -1.86
N ARG A 473 9.88 -24.33 -2.18
CA ARG A 473 8.60 -24.98 -2.53
C ARG A 473 8.08 -24.49 -3.85
N ALA A 474 7.12 -25.24 -4.37
CA ALA A 474 6.59 -25.00 -5.69
C ALA A 474 5.61 -23.83 -5.69
N SER A 475 5.85 -22.92 -6.63
CA SER A 475 4.91 -21.91 -7.11
C SER A 475 4.31 -22.46 -8.40
N ILE A 476 2.99 -22.65 -8.41
CA ILE A 476 2.32 -23.45 -9.44
C ILE A 476 1.22 -22.63 -10.09
N VAL A 477 1.26 -22.54 -11.43
CA VAL A 477 0.05 -22.25 -12.21
C VAL A 477 -0.42 -23.57 -12.80
N SER A 478 -1.68 -23.92 -12.53
CA SER A 478 -2.26 -25.18 -12.99
C SER A 478 -3.58 -25.00 -13.74
N ALA A 479 -3.85 -25.89 -14.69
CA ALA A 479 -5.17 -26.00 -15.30
C ALA A 479 -5.66 -27.46 -15.35
N SER A 480 -6.93 -27.72 -15.05
CA SER A 480 -7.52 -29.04 -15.33
C SER A 480 -7.96 -29.16 -16.79
N SER A 481 -9.19 -28.75 -17.10
CA SER A 481 -9.73 -28.62 -18.45
C SER A 481 -10.03 -27.18 -18.85
N GLY A 482 -9.60 -26.22 -18.03
CA GLY A 482 -9.82 -24.79 -18.24
C GLY A 482 -8.90 -24.16 -19.27
N THR A 483 -9.02 -22.85 -19.38
CA THR A 483 -8.27 -22.04 -20.33
C THR A 483 -7.36 -21.05 -19.59
N ILE A 484 -6.09 -21.00 -19.96
CA ILE A 484 -5.15 -19.94 -19.55
C ILE A 484 -4.90 -19.08 -20.78
N THR A 485 -5.19 -17.79 -20.71
CA THR A 485 -4.93 -16.81 -21.78
C THR A 485 -3.96 -15.76 -21.26
N VAL A 486 -2.85 -15.54 -21.97
CA VAL A 486 -1.81 -14.59 -21.56
C VAL A 486 -1.33 -13.76 -22.76
N THR A 487 -1.28 -12.44 -22.62
CA THR A 487 -0.97 -11.53 -23.74
C THR A 487 0.49 -11.06 -23.78
N GLY A 488 1.14 -10.93 -22.62
CA GLY A 488 2.53 -10.52 -22.42
C GLY A 488 3.49 -11.68 -22.12
N GLY A 489 2.97 -12.91 -22.08
CA GLY A 489 3.77 -14.13 -21.86
C GLY A 489 3.85 -14.59 -20.40
N ILE A 490 4.59 -15.69 -20.22
CA ILE A 490 4.78 -16.39 -18.95
C ILE A 490 6.29 -16.43 -18.65
N SER A 491 6.71 -15.84 -17.53
CA SER A 491 8.11 -15.82 -17.10
C SER A 491 8.34 -16.77 -15.92
N PHE A 492 9.52 -17.40 -15.91
CA PHE A 492 9.97 -18.24 -14.80
C PHE A 492 11.28 -17.70 -14.22
N SER A 493 11.45 -17.83 -12.91
CA SER A 493 12.68 -17.48 -12.21
C SER A 493 12.86 -18.33 -10.93
N GLY A 494 14.01 -18.19 -10.27
CA GLY A 494 14.33 -18.97 -9.07
C GLY A 494 14.65 -20.44 -9.35
N THR A 495 14.27 -21.32 -8.42
CA THR A 495 14.51 -22.77 -8.52
C THR A 495 13.61 -23.39 -9.58
N ALA A 496 14.18 -23.80 -10.71
CA ALA A 496 13.44 -24.30 -11.88
C ALA A 496 12.47 -25.46 -11.58
N ALA A 497 12.86 -26.41 -10.72
CA ALA A 497 12.01 -27.53 -10.32
C ALA A 497 10.72 -27.09 -9.59
N ASN A 498 10.73 -25.89 -9.04
CA ASN A 498 9.68 -25.33 -8.20
C ASN A 498 8.94 -24.16 -8.88
N ALA A 499 9.35 -23.72 -10.07
CA ALA A 499 8.60 -22.77 -10.89
C ALA A 499 7.79 -23.56 -11.94
N GLN A 500 6.53 -23.86 -11.66
CA GLN A 500 5.79 -24.89 -12.40
C GLN A 500 4.59 -24.36 -13.18
N LEU A 501 4.47 -24.81 -14.44
CA LEU A 501 3.24 -24.72 -15.24
C LEU A 501 2.73 -26.14 -15.52
N THR A 502 1.54 -26.46 -15.03
CA THR A 502 1.02 -27.84 -15.03
C THR A 502 -0.38 -27.90 -15.63
N THR A 503 -0.68 -28.92 -16.43
CA THR A 503 -2.06 -29.23 -16.81
C THR A 503 -2.40 -30.68 -16.51
N THR A 504 -3.50 -30.94 -15.80
CA THR A 504 -3.86 -32.29 -15.33
C THR A 504 -4.84 -33.03 -16.25
N SER A 505 -5.53 -32.30 -17.13
CA SER A 505 -6.43 -32.84 -18.16
C SER A 505 -6.27 -32.05 -19.47
N THR A 506 -7.26 -32.12 -20.36
CA THR A 506 -7.27 -31.43 -21.65
C THR A 506 -7.58 -29.95 -21.46
N ALA A 507 -6.54 -29.13 -21.28
CA ALA A 507 -6.65 -27.69 -21.11
C ALA A 507 -6.37 -26.93 -22.42
N THR A 508 -6.61 -25.62 -22.39
CA THR A 508 -6.23 -24.70 -23.47
C THR A 508 -5.26 -23.64 -22.92
N ILE A 509 -4.16 -23.39 -23.64
CA ILE A 509 -3.23 -22.29 -23.32
C ILE A 509 -3.16 -21.36 -24.52
N ASN A 510 -3.68 -20.15 -24.41
CA ASN A 510 -3.56 -19.11 -25.43
C ASN A 510 -2.41 -18.18 -25.06
N LEU A 511 -1.40 -18.09 -25.94
CA LEU A 511 -0.16 -17.38 -25.71
C LEU A 511 0.09 -16.33 -26.80
N THR A 512 0.10 -15.07 -26.38
CA THR A 512 0.87 -14.01 -27.03
C THR A 512 2.07 -13.67 -26.15
N GLY A 513 3.21 -13.33 -26.76
CA GLY A 513 4.45 -13.07 -26.04
C GLY A 513 5.26 -14.34 -25.74
N THR A 514 6.15 -14.27 -24.75
CA THR A 514 7.17 -15.29 -24.52
C THR A 514 6.76 -16.27 -23.42
N LEU A 515 6.81 -17.57 -23.71
CA LEU A 515 6.92 -18.62 -22.71
C LEU A 515 8.41 -18.80 -22.36
N GLY A 516 8.82 -18.22 -21.22
CA GLY A 516 10.20 -18.11 -20.79
C GLY A 516 10.87 -19.47 -20.53
N SER A 517 12.21 -19.46 -20.50
CA SER A 517 13.03 -20.58 -20.03
C SER A 517 13.11 -20.62 -18.49
N GLY A 518 13.57 -21.73 -17.93
CA GLY A 518 13.89 -21.83 -16.49
C GLY A 518 12.75 -22.33 -15.60
N GLY A 519 11.58 -22.64 -16.18
CA GLY A 519 10.49 -23.32 -15.47
C GLY A 519 10.47 -24.83 -15.72
N THR A 520 9.64 -25.54 -14.96
CA THR A 520 9.30 -26.94 -15.20
C THR A 520 7.87 -27.03 -15.72
N LEU A 521 7.70 -27.64 -16.89
CA LEU A 521 6.39 -27.87 -17.51
C LEU A 521 5.96 -29.32 -17.36
N SER A 522 4.74 -29.54 -16.86
CA SER A 522 4.07 -30.84 -16.80
C SER A 522 2.74 -30.76 -17.53
N ILE A 523 2.77 -30.92 -18.85
CA ILE A 523 1.63 -30.65 -19.73
C ILE A 523 1.00 -31.96 -20.20
N ASN A 524 -0.32 -32.07 -20.09
CA ASN A 524 -1.10 -33.19 -20.57
C ASN A 524 -1.04 -33.22 -22.10
N SER A 525 -0.91 -34.41 -22.69
CA SER A 525 -0.77 -34.54 -24.14
C SER A 525 -1.98 -34.04 -24.94
N GLY A 526 -3.16 -33.98 -24.34
CA GLY A 526 -4.37 -33.43 -24.93
C GLY A 526 -4.54 -31.91 -24.74
N THR A 527 -3.70 -31.26 -23.93
CA THR A 527 -3.68 -29.79 -23.82
C THR A 527 -3.15 -29.19 -25.12
N THR A 528 -3.77 -28.12 -25.64
CA THR A 528 -3.24 -27.42 -26.82
C THR A 528 -2.76 -26.03 -26.46
N LEU A 529 -1.53 -25.70 -26.85
CA LEU A 529 -0.99 -24.34 -26.82
C LEU A 529 -1.28 -23.65 -28.15
N TYR A 530 -2.07 -22.58 -28.12
CA TYR A 530 -2.34 -21.70 -29.25
C TYR A 530 -1.46 -20.47 -29.17
N ALA A 531 -0.54 -20.32 -30.12
CA ALA A 531 0.31 -19.15 -30.22
C ALA A 531 -0.23 -18.17 -31.28
N THR A 532 -0.28 -16.88 -30.94
CA THR A 532 -0.78 -15.79 -31.79
C THR A 532 0.15 -14.57 -31.75
N GLY A 533 0.16 -13.77 -32.82
CA GLY A 533 0.94 -12.54 -32.84
C GLY A 533 2.45 -12.80 -32.83
N THR A 534 3.22 -12.06 -32.02
CA THR A 534 4.64 -12.34 -31.81
C THR A 534 4.80 -13.16 -30.54
N SER A 535 5.14 -14.44 -30.69
CA SER A 535 5.30 -15.36 -29.57
C SER A 535 6.64 -16.09 -29.61
N ALA A 536 7.12 -16.51 -28.45
CA ALA A 536 8.33 -17.30 -28.34
C ALA A 536 8.19 -18.43 -27.31
N ILE A 537 8.84 -19.55 -27.56
CA ILE A 537 9.00 -20.66 -26.61
C ILE A 537 10.49 -20.81 -26.37
N SER A 538 10.97 -20.25 -25.26
CA SER A 538 12.40 -20.06 -25.01
C SER A 538 13.05 -21.21 -24.23
N GLY A 539 12.25 -22.04 -23.54
CA GLY A 539 12.76 -23.19 -22.78
C GLY A 539 12.60 -24.51 -23.53
N ALA A 540 13.42 -25.49 -23.13
CA ALA A 540 13.36 -26.83 -23.70
C ALA A 540 12.21 -27.61 -23.05
N TYR A 541 11.10 -27.79 -23.77
CA TYR A 541 9.84 -28.25 -23.20
C TYR A 541 9.15 -29.35 -24.00
N THR A 542 8.40 -30.18 -23.28
CA THR A 542 7.39 -31.07 -23.85
C THR A 542 6.02 -30.44 -23.65
N LEU A 543 5.36 -30.13 -24.77
CA LEU A 543 4.00 -29.61 -24.83
C LEU A 543 3.02 -30.77 -25.10
N GLY A 544 1.73 -30.51 -24.93
CA GLY A 544 0.69 -31.29 -25.60
C GLY A 544 0.68 -30.99 -27.10
N GLY A 545 -0.39 -30.38 -27.62
CA GLY A 545 -0.43 -29.82 -28.98
C GLY A 545 0.19 -28.42 -29.08
N LEU A 546 0.59 -28.04 -30.30
CA LEU A 546 1.07 -26.69 -30.64
C LEU A 546 0.36 -26.20 -31.90
N THR A 547 -0.45 -25.17 -31.77
CA THR A 547 -1.12 -24.50 -32.88
C THR A 547 -0.61 -23.07 -33.02
N VAL A 548 0.10 -22.79 -34.12
CA VAL A 548 0.45 -21.42 -34.51
C VAL A 548 -0.71 -20.85 -35.31
N SER A 549 -1.52 -20.02 -34.65
CA SER A 549 -2.80 -19.54 -35.16
C SER A 549 -2.64 -18.31 -36.06
N SER A 550 -1.70 -17.43 -35.73
CA SER A 550 -1.38 -16.23 -36.51
C SER A 550 -0.01 -15.68 -36.13
N GLY A 551 0.57 -14.79 -36.95
CA GLY A 551 1.83 -14.12 -36.64
C GLY A 551 3.04 -15.06 -36.68
N THR A 552 4.02 -14.83 -35.82
CA THR A 552 5.28 -15.59 -35.76
C THR A 552 5.50 -16.16 -34.37
N THR A 553 5.67 -17.48 -34.31
CA THR A 553 6.12 -18.21 -33.12
C THR A 553 7.57 -18.64 -33.31
N THR A 554 8.45 -18.21 -32.41
CA THR A 554 9.88 -18.57 -32.45
C THR A 554 10.23 -19.60 -31.38
N LEU A 555 10.86 -20.70 -31.78
CA LEU A 555 11.41 -21.69 -30.85
C LEU A 555 12.87 -21.34 -30.52
N GLY A 556 13.11 -20.96 -29.27
CA GLY A 556 14.44 -20.60 -28.74
C GLY A 556 15.20 -21.76 -28.10
N ALA A 557 14.60 -22.95 -28.03
CA ALA A 557 15.19 -24.17 -27.50
C ALA A 557 14.52 -25.41 -28.12
N ALA A 558 14.91 -26.61 -27.68
CA ALA A 558 14.34 -27.85 -28.18
C ALA A 558 12.89 -28.06 -27.71
N VAL A 559 11.96 -28.33 -28.62
CA VAL A 559 10.54 -28.50 -28.27
C VAL A 559 10.00 -29.83 -28.79
N THR A 560 9.29 -30.55 -27.93
CA THR A 560 8.50 -31.73 -28.31
C THR A 560 7.02 -31.42 -28.15
N ALA A 561 6.23 -31.53 -29.21
CA ALA A 561 4.77 -31.50 -29.14
C ALA A 561 4.24 -32.95 -29.13
N ALA A 562 3.74 -33.40 -27.97
CA ALA A 562 3.18 -34.74 -27.82
C ALA A 562 1.82 -34.92 -28.52
N GLY A 563 1.07 -33.82 -28.69
CA GLY A 563 -0.21 -33.73 -29.36
C GLY A 563 -0.09 -33.20 -30.80
N ALA A 564 -1.22 -32.80 -31.37
CA ALA A 564 -1.28 -32.32 -32.76
C ALA A 564 -0.50 -30.99 -32.94
N VAL A 565 0.11 -30.83 -34.11
CA VAL A 565 0.77 -29.59 -34.53
C VAL A 565 0.00 -28.99 -35.69
N ALA A 566 -0.29 -27.69 -35.61
CA ALA A 566 -0.92 -26.95 -36.70
C ALA A 566 -0.23 -25.60 -36.93
N VAL A 567 0.01 -25.26 -38.19
CA VAL A 567 0.48 -23.93 -38.60
C VAL A 567 -0.51 -23.36 -39.60
N SER A 568 -1.22 -22.32 -39.17
CA SER A 568 -2.33 -21.73 -39.93
C SER A 568 -1.84 -20.86 -41.08
N SER A 569 -2.67 -20.69 -42.11
CA SER A 569 -2.39 -19.82 -43.26
C SER A 569 -1.95 -18.42 -42.82
N GLY A 570 -0.83 -17.95 -43.37
CA GLY A 570 -0.22 -16.66 -43.03
C GLY A 570 0.53 -16.63 -41.68
N ALA A 571 0.61 -17.74 -40.96
CA ALA A 571 1.37 -17.86 -39.73
C ALA A 571 2.76 -18.52 -39.96
N TYR A 572 3.71 -18.22 -39.08
CA TYR A 572 5.11 -18.63 -39.19
C TYR A 572 5.58 -19.34 -37.92
N LEU A 573 6.00 -20.60 -38.04
CA LEU A 573 6.75 -21.29 -36.99
C LEU A 573 8.24 -21.20 -37.33
N THR A 574 8.99 -20.39 -36.59
CA THR A 574 10.42 -20.17 -36.82
C THR A 574 11.27 -20.92 -35.81
N MET A 575 12.32 -21.58 -36.27
CA MET A 575 13.07 -22.54 -35.48
C MET A 575 14.57 -22.28 -35.65
N GLY A 576 15.27 -22.06 -34.53
CA GLY A 576 16.73 -21.94 -34.50
C GLY A 576 17.45 -23.29 -34.67
N ASP A 577 18.70 -23.37 -34.25
CA ASP A 577 19.50 -24.61 -34.33
C ASP A 577 19.21 -25.58 -33.16
N PHE A 578 17.95 -26.00 -33.03
CA PHE A 578 17.49 -26.86 -31.94
C PHE A 578 16.63 -28.01 -32.45
N ALA A 579 16.49 -29.09 -31.68
CA ALA A 579 15.61 -30.19 -32.08
C ALA A 579 14.13 -29.79 -31.98
N PHE A 580 13.31 -30.26 -32.92
CA PHE A 580 11.86 -30.21 -32.81
C PHE A 580 11.24 -31.55 -33.17
N THR A 581 10.30 -31.97 -32.34
CA THR A 581 9.59 -33.24 -32.51
C THR A 581 8.09 -33.01 -32.45
N ALA A 582 7.38 -33.27 -33.55
CA ALA A 582 5.93 -33.38 -33.60
C ALA A 582 5.56 -34.87 -33.56
N SER A 583 4.98 -35.30 -32.44
CA SER A 583 4.73 -36.72 -32.15
C SER A 583 3.38 -37.25 -32.67
N SER A 584 2.57 -36.39 -33.29
CA SER A 584 1.21 -36.70 -33.75
C SER A 584 0.91 -36.02 -35.10
N THR A 585 -0.38 -35.94 -35.47
CA THR A 585 -0.83 -35.30 -36.71
C THR A 585 -0.30 -33.88 -36.84
N THR A 586 0.28 -33.58 -38.00
CA THR A 586 0.84 -32.27 -38.34
C THR A 586 0.13 -31.70 -39.56
N GLY A 587 -0.49 -30.53 -39.41
CA GLY A 587 -1.15 -29.80 -40.50
C GLY A 587 -0.49 -28.45 -40.76
N ILE A 588 0.02 -28.23 -41.97
CA ILE A 588 0.72 -27.01 -42.35
C ILE A 588 -0.02 -26.36 -43.52
N THR A 589 -0.58 -25.18 -43.26
CA THR A 589 -1.14 -24.26 -44.28
C THR A 589 -0.41 -22.92 -44.29
N GLY A 590 0.38 -22.63 -43.25
CA GLY A 590 1.32 -21.51 -43.17
C GLY A 590 2.75 -21.94 -43.49
N THR A 591 3.72 -21.33 -42.81
CA THR A 591 5.16 -21.52 -43.08
C THR A 591 5.90 -22.04 -41.85
N ILE A 592 6.77 -23.03 -42.06
CA ILE A 592 7.79 -23.41 -41.08
C ILE A 592 9.16 -22.93 -41.59
N ASN A 593 9.79 -22.04 -40.84
CA ASN A 593 11.09 -21.47 -41.15
C ASN A 593 12.18 -22.08 -40.27
N THR A 594 13.31 -22.42 -40.87
CA THR A 594 14.51 -22.85 -40.15
C THR A 594 15.66 -21.87 -40.41
N ALA A 595 16.50 -21.64 -39.40
CA ALA A 595 17.70 -20.83 -39.57
C ALA A 595 18.63 -21.43 -40.64
N THR A 596 19.21 -20.58 -41.50
CA THR A 596 20.18 -21.04 -42.52
C THR A 596 21.36 -21.72 -41.85
N GLY A 597 21.66 -22.96 -42.26
CA GLY A 597 22.73 -23.76 -41.65
C GLY A 597 22.34 -24.51 -40.37
N SER A 598 21.05 -24.52 -39.99
CA SER A 598 20.56 -25.30 -38.85
C SER A 598 20.89 -26.79 -38.99
N THR A 599 21.48 -27.36 -37.94
CA THR A 599 21.82 -28.79 -37.79
C THR A 599 20.81 -29.55 -36.93
N GLY A 600 19.96 -28.85 -36.17
CA GLY A 600 18.94 -29.45 -35.33
C GLY A 600 17.99 -30.37 -36.09
N THR A 601 17.70 -31.54 -35.53
CA THR A 601 16.79 -32.51 -36.14
C THR A 601 15.33 -32.02 -36.10
N ARG A 602 14.59 -32.23 -37.19
CA ARG A 602 13.15 -32.00 -37.27
C ARG A 602 12.45 -33.33 -37.48
N THR A 603 11.70 -33.78 -36.49
CA THR A 603 11.03 -35.07 -36.48
C THR A 603 9.53 -34.86 -36.54
N PHE A 604 8.86 -35.46 -37.53
CA PHE A 604 7.41 -35.48 -37.64
C PHE A 604 6.97 -36.94 -37.71
N THR A 605 6.12 -37.36 -36.79
CA THR A 605 5.58 -38.73 -36.75
C THR A 605 4.06 -38.72 -36.83
N GLY A 606 3.48 -39.63 -37.63
CA GLY A 606 2.04 -39.65 -37.89
C GLY A 606 1.69 -39.03 -39.25
N LEU A 607 0.43 -38.63 -39.42
CA LEU A 607 -0.03 -38.00 -40.66
C LEU A 607 0.51 -36.57 -40.76
N VAL A 608 1.21 -36.27 -41.86
CA VAL A 608 1.68 -34.92 -42.18
C VAL A 608 0.97 -34.43 -43.43
N THR A 609 0.22 -33.33 -43.29
CA THR A 609 -0.46 -32.66 -44.41
C THR A 609 0.15 -31.28 -44.60
N ILE A 610 0.63 -31.00 -45.81
CA ILE A 610 1.20 -29.71 -46.21
C ILE A 610 0.40 -29.25 -47.43
N ASN A 611 -0.30 -28.12 -47.28
CA ASN A 611 -1.17 -27.55 -48.32
C ASN A 611 -0.54 -26.34 -48.99
#